data_AF-A0AAD6FZ58-F1
#
_entry.id   AF-A0AAD6FZ58-F1
#
_cell.length_a   1.000
_cell.length_b   1.000
_cell.length_c   1.000
_cell.angle_alpha   90.00
_cell.angle_beta   90.00
_cell.angle_gamma   90.00
#
_symmetry.space_group_name_H-M   'P 1'
#
loop_
_entity.id
_entity.type
_entity.pdbx_description
1 polymer ?
#
loop_
_entity_poly.entity_id
_entity_poly.type
_entity_poly.pdbx_seq_one_letter_code
_entity_poly.pdbx_strand_id
1 'polypeptide(L)'
;MADQNIYLKYKRDQRHLVYWITHTSAQIIKQHPFESSVIESTTGVVSLSTLKSLSGLIAKHAVEVPGSIFRLLESIIDARKATHNLFLKITASNPYPNILLTFGWG
;
A
#
# COMPACT_ATOMS: atom_id res chain seq x y z
N MET A 1 -19.89 10.60 -7.60
CA MET A 1 -20.23 9.18 -7.89
C MET A 1 -19.02 8.37 -8.38
N ALA A 2 -18.19 8.87 -9.31
CA ALA A 2 -17.01 8.14 -9.80
C ALA A 2 -15.85 8.01 -8.77
N ASP A 3 -15.56 9.07 -8.02
CA ASP A 3 -14.41 9.10 -7.09
C ASP A 3 -14.53 8.14 -5.90
N GLN A 4 -15.75 7.93 -5.39
CA GLN A 4 -15.97 7.03 -4.25
C GLN A 4 -15.72 5.56 -4.63
N ASN A 5 -16.03 5.18 -5.88
CA ASN A 5 -15.73 3.86 -6.41
C ASN A 5 -14.22 3.65 -6.62
N ILE A 6 -13.51 4.68 -7.10
CA ILE A 6 -12.05 4.65 -7.27
C ILE A 6 -11.35 4.51 -5.91
N TYR A 7 -11.78 5.26 -4.89
CA TYR A 7 -11.22 5.17 -3.55
C TYR A 7 -11.44 3.79 -2.89
N LEU A 8 -12.65 3.24 -3.02
CA LEU A 8 -12.96 1.90 -2.50
C LEU A 8 -12.14 0.82 -3.21
N LYS A 9 -12.00 0.92 -4.54
CA LYS A 9 -11.12 0.03 -5.32
C LYS A 9 -9.67 0.15 -4.86
N TYR A 10 -9.14 1.36 -4.72
CA TYR A 10 -7.80 1.62 -4.18
C TYR A 10 -7.59 0.97 -2.81
N LYS A 11 -8.53 1.16 -1.87
CA LYS A 11 -8.45 0.56 -0.53
C LYS A 11 -8.48 -0.96 -0.58
N ARG A 12 -9.30 -1.54 -1.46
CA ARG A 12 -9.38 -2.99 -1.66
C ARG A 12 -8.08 -3.55 -2.23
N ASP A 13 -7.55 -2.92 -3.27
CA ASP A 13 -6.32 -3.33 -3.94
C ASP A 13 -5.13 -3.21 -2.97
N GLN A 14 -5.08 -2.14 -2.17
CA GLN A 14 -4.09 -1.96 -1.10
C GLN A 14 -4.17 -3.07 -0.06
N ARG A 15 -5.38 -3.46 0.40
CA ARG A 15 -5.56 -4.56 1.36
C ARG A 15 -5.06 -5.90 0.80
N HIS A 16 -5.35 -6.18 -0.47
CA HIS A 16 -4.91 -7.42 -1.12
C HIS A 16 -3.38 -7.47 -1.23
N LEU A 17 -2.74 -6.36 -1.60
CA LEU A 17 -1.29 -6.27 -1.67
C LEU A 17 -0.64 -6.52 -0.30
N VAL A 18 -1.12 -5.83 0.74
CA VAL A 18 -0.58 -5.99 2.10
C VAL A 18 -0.77 -7.42 2.59
N TYR A 19 -1.95 -8.00 2.38
CA TYR A 19 -2.24 -9.39 2.75
C TYR A 19 -1.30 -10.37 2.04
N TRP A 20 -1.08 -10.20 0.74
CA TRP A 20 -0.20 -11.10 -0.02
C TRP A 20 1.24 -11.03 0.48
N ILE A 21 1.77 -9.83 0.72
CA ILE A 21 3.15 -9.66 1.21
C ILE A 21 3.31 -10.32 2.59
N THR A 22 2.39 -10.06 3.53
CA THR A 22 2.48 -10.61 4.89
C THR A 22 2.29 -12.12 4.91
N HIS A 23 1.33 -12.65 4.13
CA HIS A 23 1.09 -14.09 4.06
C HIS A 23 2.28 -14.82 3.44
N THR A 24 2.81 -14.31 2.33
CA THR A 24 3.97 -14.91 1.65
C THR A 24 5.20 -14.90 2.55
N SER A 25 5.48 -13.78 3.22
CA SER A 25 6.60 -13.72 4.17
C SER A 25 6.43 -14.67 5.35
N ALA A 26 5.20 -14.82 5.87
CA ALA A 26 4.92 -15.75 6.96
C ALA A 26 5.12 -17.21 6.51
N GLN A 27 4.78 -17.55 5.27
CA GLN A 27 5.08 -18.87 4.70
C GLN A 27 6.60 -19.11 4.59
N ILE A 28 7.36 -18.11 4.13
CA ILE A 28 8.81 -18.21 4.02
C ILE A 28 9.46 -18.44 5.39
N ILE A 29 9.02 -17.72 6.43
CA ILE A 29 9.55 -17.87 7.79
C ILE A 29 9.18 -19.22 8.41
N LYS A 30 7.99 -19.74 8.11
CA LYS A 30 7.65 -21.12 8.49
C LYS A 30 8.60 -22.14 7.86
N GLN A 31 9.06 -21.90 6.63
CA GLN A 31 10.03 -22.75 5.96
C GLN A 31 11.48 -22.49 6.41
N HIS A 32 11.78 -21.26 6.86
CA HIS A 32 13.12 -20.81 7.24
C HIS A 32 13.06 -20.06 8.59
N PRO A 33 13.06 -20.78 9.72
CA PRO A 33 12.88 -20.20 11.06
C PRO A 33 14.02 -19.25 11.49
N PHE A 34 15.17 -19.28 10.80
CA PHE A 34 16.29 -18.36 11.03
C PHE A 34 15.98 -16.89 10.64
N GLU A 35 14.97 -16.66 9.80
CA GLU A 35 14.55 -15.32 9.37
C GLU A 35 13.47 -14.71 10.32
N SER A 36 13.11 -15.40 11.41
CA SER A 36 12.01 -14.98 12.31
C SER A 36 12.30 -13.68 13.07
N SER A 37 13.58 -13.32 13.24
CA SER A 37 14.02 -12.09 13.91
C SER A 37 13.50 -10.81 13.23
N VAL A 38 13.03 -10.90 11.97
CA VAL A 38 12.50 -9.76 11.21
C VAL A 38 11.03 -9.43 11.58
N ILE A 39 10.30 -10.34 12.26
CA ILE A 39 8.82 -10.28 12.41
C ILE A 39 8.33 -10.07 13.86
N GLU A 40 9.15 -9.66 14.81
CA GLU A 40 8.69 -9.46 16.21
C GLU A 40 7.75 -8.25 16.45
N SER A 41 7.14 -7.66 15.42
CA SER A 41 6.19 -6.53 15.59
C SER A 41 5.03 -6.59 14.60
N THR A 42 4.21 -7.63 14.68
CA THR A 42 2.99 -7.75 13.84
C THR A 42 1.73 -7.70 14.70
N THR A 43 1.52 -6.58 15.40
CA THR A 43 0.23 -6.24 16.01
C THR A 43 -0.37 -5.03 15.29
N GLY A 44 -1.16 -5.29 14.26
CA GLY A 44 -2.18 -4.37 13.74
C GLY A 44 -1.76 -3.27 12.77
N VAL A 45 -0.51 -2.80 12.76
CA VAL A 45 -0.07 -1.71 11.85
C VAL A 45 1.17 -2.11 11.08
N VAL A 46 0.99 -2.52 9.82
CA VAL A 46 2.11 -2.81 8.93
C VAL A 46 2.70 -1.48 8.46
N SER A 47 3.85 -1.11 9.01
CA SER A 47 4.58 0.08 8.58
C SER A 47 5.18 -0.11 7.17
N LEU A 48 5.44 0.98 6.46
CA LEU A 48 6.06 0.92 5.12
C LEU A 48 7.49 0.33 5.18
N SER A 49 8.23 0.59 6.25
CA SER A 49 9.54 -0.03 6.48
C SER A 49 9.42 -1.53 6.67
N THR A 50 8.41 -2.01 7.42
CA THR A 50 8.13 -3.45 7.55
C THR A 50 7.80 -4.06 6.18
N LEU A 51 6.90 -3.45 5.40
CA LEU A 51 6.57 -3.91 4.04
C LEU A 51 7.79 -3.99 3.13
N LYS A 52 8.69 -3.01 3.20
CA LYS A 52 9.95 -3.02 2.45
C LYS A 52 10.85 -4.20 2.88
N SER A 53 11.02 -4.42 4.18
CA SER A 53 11.81 -5.54 4.70
C SER A 53 11.22 -6.90 4.29
N LEU A 54 9.91 -7.08 4.40
CA LEU A 54 9.21 -8.29 3.95
C LEU A 54 9.35 -8.52 2.44
N SER A 55 9.31 -7.44 1.65
CA SER A 55 9.50 -7.54 0.19
C SER A 55 10.93 -7.96 -0.16
N GLY A 56 11.93 -7.48 0.60
CA GLY A 56 13.31 -7.93 0.48
C GLY A 56 13.47 -9.42 0.83
N LEU A 57 12.74 -9.89 1.84
CA LEU A 57 12.71 -11.30 2.22
C LEU A 57 12.09 -12.16 1.11
N ILE A 58 10.97 -11.73 0.52
CA ILE A 58 10.37 -12.42 -0.65
C ILE A 58 11.36 -12.49 -1.83
N ALA A 59 12.07 -11.39 -2.11
CA ALA A 59 13.08 -11.35 -3.18
C ALA A 59 14.26 -12.30 -2.91
N LYS A 60 14.72 -12.39 -1.65
CA LYS A 60 15.81 -13.28 -1.24
C LYS A 60 15.48 -14.76 -1.44
N HIS A 61 14.22 -15.13 -1.26
CA HIS A 61 13.75 -16.50 -1.39
C HIS A 61 13.21 -16.85 -2.78
N ALA A 62 13.42 -15.98 -3.77
CA ALA A 62 13.08 -16.19 -5.18
C ALA A 62 11.64 -16.73 -5.41
N VAL A 63 10.69 -16.26 -4.60
CA VAL A 63 9.29 -16.64 -4.75
C VAL A 63 8.77 -16.07 -6.07
N GLU A 64 8.18 -16.92 -6.91
CA GLU A 64 7.51 -16.47 -8.13
C GLU A 64 6.40 -15.48 -7.76
N VAL A 65 6.58 -14.22 -8.14
CA VAL A 65 5.61 -13.16 -7.87
C VAL A 65 4.52 -13.22 -8.94
N PRO A 66 3.24 -13.45 -8.56
CA PRO A 66 2.17 -13.48 -9.54
C PRO A 66 2.05 -12.13 -10.25
N GLY A 67 1.83 -12.15 -11.58
CA GLY A 67 1.63 -10.93 -12.38
C GLY A 67 0.48 -10.05 -11.86
N SER A 68 -0.51 -10.64 -11.18
CA SER A 68 -1.59 -9.91 -10.52
C SER A 68 -1.12 -8.92 -9.45
N ILE A 69 -0.03 -9.23 -8.73
CA ILE A 69 0.56 -8.35 -7.71
C ILE A 69 1.17 -7.10 -8.35
N PHE A 70 1.84 -7.27 -9.49
CA PHE A 70 2.34 -6.13 -10.26
C PHE A 70 1.20 -5.24 -10.75
N ARG A 71 0.11 -5.83 -11.25
CA ARG A 71 -1.09 -5.06 -11.66
C ARG A 71 -1.75 -4.32 -10.48
N LEU A 72 -1.73 -4.90 -9.28
CA LEU A 72 -2.22 -4.23 -8.07
C LEU A 72 -1.33 -3.03 -7.71
N LEU A 73 -0.01 -3.17 -7.79
CA LEU A 73 0.93 -2.08 -7.57
C LEU A 73 0.71 -0.93 -8.56
N GLU A 74 0.57 -1.25 -9.85
CA GLU A 74 0.25 -0.26 -10.90
C GLU A 74 -1.06 0.47 -10.62
N SER A 75 -2.14 -0.28 -10.32
CA SER A 75 -3.47 0.27 -9.97
C SER A 75 -3.37 1.27 -8.80
N ILE A 76 -2.61 0.93 -7.76
CA ILE A 76 -2.39 1.77 -6.58
C ILE A 76 -1.59 3.03 -6.95
N ILE A 77 -0.53 2.91 -7.74
CA ILE A 77 0.30 4.04 -8.17
C ILE A 77 -0.52 5.01 -9.02
N ASP A 78 -1.29 4.49 -9.97
CA ASP A 78 -2.11 5.30 -10.86
C ASP A 78 -3.22 6.03 -10.10
N ALA A 79 -3.88 5.36 -9.15
CA ALA A 79 -4.85 6.00 -8.28
C ALA A 79 -4.23 7.15 -7.47
N ARG A 80 -3.02 6.98 -6.93
CA ARG A 80 -2.32 8.05 -6.19
C ARG A 80 -1.92 9.20 -7.09
N LYS A 81 -1.42 8.93 -8.29
CA LYS A 81 -1.11 9.95 -9.31
C LYS A 81 -2.37 10.74 -9.70
N ALA A 82 -3.50 10.07 -9.92
CA ALA A 82 -4.76 10.70 -10.26
C ALA A 82 -5.22 11.66 -9.16
N THR A 83 -5.20 11.22 -7.89
CA THR A 83 -5.55 12.07 -6.74
C THR A 83 -4.60 13.26 -6.60
N HIS A 84 -3.30 13.05 -6.78
CA HIS A 84 -2.32 14.13 -6.72
C HIS A 84 -2.54 15.17 -7.83
N ASN A 85 -2.80 14.72 -9.06
CA ASN A 85 -3.11 15.60 -10.18
C ASN A 85 -4.42 16.38 -9.96
N LEU A 86 -5.44 15.74 -9.38
CA LEU A 86 -6.68 16.41 -9.00
C LEU A 86 -6.42 17.52 -7.96
N PHE A 87 -5.64 17.22 -6.93
CA PHE A 87 -5.24 18.19 -5.92
C PHE A 87 -4.50 19.38 -6.54
N LEU A 88 -3.50 19.13 -7.38
CA LEU A 88 -2.75 20.19 -8.06
C LEU A 88 -3.65 21.09 -8.92
N LYS A 89 -4.62 20.52 -9.63
CA LYS A 89 -5.59 21.30 -10.43
C LYS A 89 -6.47 22.19 -9.56
N ILE A 90 -6.92 21.68 -8.41
CA ILE A 90 -7.74 22.43 -7.44
C ILE A 90 -6.92 23.58 -6.85
N THR A 91 -5.68 23.32 -6.42
CA THR A 91 -4.81 24.36 -5.83
C THR A 91 -4.34 25.39 -6.86
N ALA A 92 -4.11 24.99 -8.11
CA ALA A 92 -3.76 25.91 -9.20
C ALA A 92 -4.93 26.82 -9.61
N SER A 93 -6.17 26.34 -9.47
CA SER A 93 -7.38 27.11 -9.81
C SER A 93 -7.84 28.04 -8.68
N ASN A 94 -7.30 27.90 -7.46
CA ASN A 94 -7.67 28.72 -6.31
C ASN A 94 -6.42 29.19 -5.52
N PRO A 95 -5.86 30.38 -5.83
CA PRO A 95 -4.65 30.89 -5.20
C PRO A 95 -4.82 31.37 -3.74
N TYR A 96 -6.02 31.29 -3.14
CA TYR A 96 -6.26 31.66 -1.74
C TYR A 96 -6.92 30.50 -0.96
N PRO A 97 -6.13 29.61 -0.33
CA PRO A 97 -6.64 28.43 0.33
C PRO A 97 -7.02 28.76 1.78
N ASN A 98 -8.21 29.30 2.00
CA ASN A 98 -8.87 29.23 3.31
C ASN A 98 -9.58 27.87 3.49
N ILE A 99 -8.88 26.76 3.20
CA ILE A 99 -9.41 25.38 3.31
C ILE A 99 -8.67 24.62 4.42
N LEU A 100 -8.18 25.32 5.44
CA LEU A 100 -7.47 24.68 6.55
C LEU A 100 -8.36 23.93 7.56
N LEU A 101 -9.69 23.87 7.43
CA LEU A 101 -10.53 23.32 8.53
C LEU A 101 -11.78 22.51 8.12
N THR A 102 -11.77 21.69 7.06
CA THR A 102 -12.91 20.77 6.81
C THR A 102 -12.57 19.31 6.54
N PHE A 103 -11.29 18.91 6.55
CA PHE A 103 -10.94 17.49 6.67
C PHE A 103 -10.77 17.13 8.15
N GLY A 104 -11.90 17.17 8.86
CA GLY A 104 -12.02 16.64 10.22
C GLY A 104 -11.83 15.13 10.20
N TRP A 105 -10.71 14.69 10.78
CA TRP A 105 -10.59 13.36 11.35
C TRP A 105 -11.42 13.35 12.64
N GLY A 106 -12.47 12.53 12.65
CA GLY A 106 -13.21 12.10 13.84
C GLY A 106 -13.22 10.58 13.86
#